data_AF-A0AAV3V0U1-F1
#
_entry.id   AF-A0AAV3V0U1-F1
#
_cell.length_a   1.000
_cell.length_b   1.000
_cell.length_c   1.000
_cell.angle_alpha   90.00
_cell.angle_beta   90.00
_cell.angle_gamma   90.00
#
_symmetry.space_group_name_H-M   'P 1'
#
loop_
_entity.id
_entity.type
_entity.pdbx_description
1 polymer ?
#
loop_
_entity_poly.entity_id
_entity_poly.type
_entity_poly.pdbx_seq_one_letter_code
_entity_poly.pdbx_strand_id
1 'polypeptide(L)'
;MYNQFVVELSKLTCTLVVLGGNHDSVSTLNESKQLLACLNTHVIANTSGDIDQQVIELNDETGQVGAILCAIPFIRPRDVLQSRSGESSEDKKLALSDAIKAHYATIYQHALTRREKHKNSVSKHIPIIATGHLTALGVSQSESVREIYIGTLDGFAADGFPPADYIALGHIHRPQKVAKSDHIRYSGSPIPLSFDELKSQKQVVLVEFDKQGQRSITPLDIPLFQPMAMLKGDLDSIKAQLAHYPAAGDETSDTASTADDVFDQAPSEGQGDEKDAGQGEAQREVEGKDPATDKPTWLCIHVDVQDYLSDLQQSIQTLTEGRNVEVLQLRRTRTRASQGLNQINNETLAELTPFEVFEKRLELENFEGQEAQQRLTQIRQTFSEIVEEVRHKEAK
;
A
#
# COMPACT_ATOMS: atom_id res chain seq x y z
N MET A 1 15.07 -19.36 6.40
CA MET A 1 14.48 -18.22 7.13
C MET A 1 13.16 -18.58 7.82
N TYR A 2 12.06 -18.85 7.10
CA TYR A 2 10.75 -19.17 7.72
C TYR A 2 10.81 -20.29 8.78
N ASN A 3 11.28 -21.50 8.42
CA ASN A 3 11.37 -22.61 9.37
C ASN A 3 12.29 -22.30 10.56
N GLN A 4 13.40 -21.59 10.33
CA GLN A 4 14.33 -21.19 11.39
C GLN A 4 13.65 -20.22 12.36
N PHE A 5 12.89 -19.25 11.86
CA PHE A 5 12.10 -18.34 12.70
C PHE A 5 11.10 -19.11 13.56
N VAL A 6 10.36 -20.07 13.00
CA VAL A 6 9.42 -20.88 13.79
C VAL A 6 10.15 -21.68 14.87
N VAL A 7 11.28 -22.29 14.56
CA VAL A 7 12.09 -23.05 15.53
C VAL A 7 12.59 -22.14 16.65
N GLU A 8 13.12 -20.96 16.33
CA GLU A 8 13.57 -20.01 17.36
C GLU A 8 12.40 -19.49 18.21
N LEU A 9 11.26 -19.17 17.60
CA LEU A 9 10.07 -18.71 18.30
C LEU A 9 9.46 -19.80 19.20
N SER A 10 9.56 -21.07 18.81
CA SER A 10 9.06 -22.20 19.62
C SER A 10 9.80 -22.39 20.95
N LYS A 11 11.00 -21.82 21.08
CA LYS A 11 11.75 -21.78 22.34
C LYS A 11 11.20 -20.75 23.32
N LEU A 12 10.33 -19.85 22.85
CA LEU A 12 9.61 -18.87 23.64
C LEU A 12 8.20 -19.38 23.97
N THR A 13 7.58 -18.81 25.00
CA THR A 13 6.19 -19.10 25.38
C THR A 13 5.20 -18.30 24.53
N CYS A 14 5.31 -18.42 23.21
CA CYS A 14 4.48 -17.70 22.25
C CYS A 14 3.72 -18.68 21.34
N THR A 15 2.50 -18.30 20.97
CA THR A 15 1.74 -18.98 19.90
C THR A 15 1.93 -18.19 18.61
N LEU A 16 2.28 -18.87 17.52
CA LEU A 16 2.35 -18.27 16.19
C LEU A 16 1.13 -18.66 15.36
N VAL A 17 0.53 -17.70 14.68
CA VAL A 17 -0.53 -17.97 13.69
C VAL A 17 -0.09 -17.43 12.33
N VAL A 18 0.00 -18.31 11.34
CA VAL A 18 0.39 -18.00 9.97
C VAL A 18 -0.84 -18.11 9.07
N LEU A 19 -1.12 -17.04 8.34
CA LEU A 19 -2.25 -16.94 7.41
C LEU A 19 -1.74 -16.90 5.98
N GLY A 20 -2.39 -17.63 5.08
CA GLY A 20 -2.09 -17.54 3.65
C GLY A 20 -2.55 -16.21 3.06
N GLY A 21 -1.65 -15.46 2.41
CA GLY A 21 -1.96 -14.30 1.59
C GLY A 21 -2.31 -14.68 0.14
N ASN A 22 -2.49 -13.66 -0.71
CA ASN A 22 -2.74 -13.88 -2.15
C ASN A 22 -1.51 -14.39 -2.92
N HIS A 23 -0.31 -14.21 -2.35
CA HIS A 23 0.95 -14.70 -2.92
C HIS A 23 1.31 -16.13 -2.49
N ASP A 24 0.67 -16.63 -1.44
CA ASP A 24 1.03 -17.93 -0.85
C ASP A 24 0.35 -19.09 -1.56
N SER A 25 1.11 -20.17 -1.75
CA SER A 25 0.59 -21.44 -2.23
C SER A 25 -0.09 -22.19 -1.08
N VAL A 26 -1.37 -22.55 -1.28
CA VAL A 26 -2.14 -23.35 -0.32
C VAL A 26 -1.48 -24.69 -0.06
N SER A 27 -0.99 -25.36 -1.10
CA SER A 27 -0.39 -26.69 -0.96
C SER A 27 0.88 -26.62 -0.11
N THR A 28 1.76 -25.66 -0.40
CA THR A 28 3.03 -25.48 0.30
C THR A 28 2.84 -25.17 1.79
N LEU A 29 1.88 -24.30 2.14
CA LEU A 29 1.56 -24.04 3.54
C LEU A 29 0.95 -25.28 4.23
N ASN A 30 0.09 -26.01 3.54
CA ASN A 30 -0.55 -27.21 4.10
C ASN A 30 0.41 -28.39 4.30
N GLU A 31 1.45 -28.53 3.47
CA GLU A 31 2.47 -29.59 3.59
C GLU A 31 3.15 -29.61 4.96
N SER A 32 3.37 -28.44 5.55
CA SER A 32 4.05 -28.29 6.85
C SER A 32 3.10 -28.06 8.03
N LYS A 33 1.79 -27.85 7.77
CA LYS A 33 0.79 -27.46 8.79
C LYS A 33 0.79 -28.38 10.03
N GLN A 34 0.76 -29.69 9.83
CA GLN A 34 0.71 -30.66 10.95
C GLN A 34 2.02 -30.69 11.74
N LEU A 35 3.17 -30.53 11.06
CA LEU A 35 4.47 -30.48 11.73
C LEU A 35 4.62 -29.20 12.57
N LEU A 36 4.18 -28.05 12.03
CA LEU A 36 4.27 -26.77 12.71
C LEU A 36 3.31 -26.69 13.91
N ALA A 37 2.20 -27.42 13.89
CA ALA A 37 1.32 -27.55 15.05
C ALA A 37 2.04 -28.13 16.29
N CYS A 38 3.06 -28.97 16.11
CA CYS A 38 3.91 -29.47 17.20
C CYS A 38 4.84 -28.40 17.80
N LEU A 39 4.96 -27.24 17.15
CA LEU A 39 5.82 -26.11 17.53
C LEU A 39 5.00 -24.88 17.93
N ASN A 40 3.82 -25.07 18.53
CA ASN A 40 2.88 -24.00 18.93
C ASN A 40 2.54 -23.03 17.78
N THR A 41 2.48 -23.55 16.54
CA THR A 41 2.23 -22.75 15.35
C THR A 41 0.99 -23.26 14.60
N HIS A 42 0.00 -22.39 14.42
CA HIS A 42 -1.18 -22.66 13.62
C HIS A 42 -0.99 -22.11 12.20
N VAL A 43 -1.29 -22.92 11.18
CA VAL A 43 -1.24 -22.49 9.78
C VAL A 43 -2.62 -22.61 9.13
N ILE A 44 -3.15 -21.48 8.66
CA ILE A 44 -4.44 -21.38 7.97
C ILE A 44 -4.19 -20.86 6.55
N ALA A 45 -4.09 -21.78 5.59
CA ALA A 45 -3.66 -21.47 4.22
C ALA A 45 -4.78 -20.96 3.29
N ASN A 46 -6.04 -21.31 3.60
CA ASN A 46 -7.22 -20.95 2.82
C ASN A 46 -8.48 -21.07 3.69
N THR A 47 -9.64 -20.70 3.12
CA THR A 47 -10.93 -20.74 3.81
C THR A 47 -11.77 -21.97 3.51
N SER A 48 -11.32 -22.83 2.59
CA SER A 48 -12.02 -24.08 2.27
C SER A 48 -11.85 -25.11 3.39
N GLY A 49 -12.93 -25.82 3.73
CA GLY A 49 -12.89 -26.94 4.66
C GLY A 49 -13.61 -26.66 5.96
N ASP A 50 -13.10 -27.23 7.05
CA ASP A 50 -13.72 -27.12 8.37
C ASP A 50 -13.56 -25.71 8.95
N ILE A 51 -14.69 -25.06 9.20
CA ILE A 51 -14.79 -23.73 9.80
C ILE A 51 -14.15 -23.68 11.19
N ASP A 52 -14.21 -24.77 11.96
CA ASP A 52 -13.69 -24.79 13.33
C ASP A 52 -12.16 -24.65 13.36
N GLN A 53 -11.46 -24.93 12.25
CA GLN A 53 -10.01 -24.69 12.14
C GLN A 53 -9.67 -23.20 12.04
N GLN A 54 -10.61 -22.35 11.64
CA GLN A 54 -10.43 -20.90 11.54
C GLN A 54 -10.76 -20.17 12.86
N VAL A 55 -11.18 -20.87 13.90
CA VAL A 55 -11.45 -20.29 15.24
C VAL A 55 -10.47 -20.88 16.26
N ILE A 56 -9.45 -20.10 16.59
CA ILE A 56 -8.32 -20.54 17.42
C ILE A 56 -8.43 -19.89 18.80
N GLU A 57 -8.33 -20.68 19.86
CA GLU A 57 -8.15 -20.17 21.23
C GLU A 57 -6.68 -19.87 21.46
N LEU A 58 -6.38 -18.64 21.88
CA LEU A 58 -5.04 -18.21 22.23
C LEU A 58 -4.93 -18.17 23.75
N ASN A 59 -3.98 -18.93 24.28
CA ASN A 59 -3.76 -19.01 25.72
C ASN A 59 -2.90 -17.86 26.22
N ASP A 60 -3.19 -17.36 27.42
CA ASP A 60 -2.32 -16.45 28.15
C ASP A 60 -1.17 -17.19 28.85
N GLU A 61 -0.31 -16.45 29.53
CA GLU A 61 0.84 -16.97 30.28
C GLU A 61 0.47 -17.99 31.36
N THR A 62 -0.80 -18.02 31.80
CA THR A 62 -1.30 -18.97 32.80
C THR A 62 -1.86 -20.26 32.17
N GLY A 63 -1.84 -20.34 30.83
CA GLY A 63 -2.40 -21.46 30.07
C GLY A 63 -3.91 -21.40 29.89
N GLN A 64 -4.56 -20.31 30.29
CA GLN A 64 -6.00 -20.09 30.13
C GLN A 64 -6.30 -19.34 28.84
N VAL A 65 -7.49 -19.53 28.27
CA VAL A 65 -7.89 -18.81 27.05
C VAL A 65 -7.93 -17.30 27.32
N GLY A 66 -6.96 -16.58 26.73
CA GLY A 66 -6.79 -15.14 26.85
C GLY A 66 -7.44 -14.36 25.71
N ALA A 67 -7.58 -14.96 24.53
CA ALA A 67 -8.27 -14.39 23.37
C ALA A 67 -8.81 -15.50 22.45
N ILE A 68 -9.76 -15.15 21.58
CA ILE A 68 -10.22 -16.03 20.50
C ILE A 68 -9.93 -15.35 19.16
N LEU A 69 -9.26 -16.06 18.27
CA LEU A 69 -8.86 -15.57 16.96
C LEU A 69 -9.74 -16.18 15.86
N CYS A 70 -10.44 -15.33 15.13
CA CYS A 70 -11.02 -15.63 13.82
C CYS A 70 -9.90 -15.51 12.77
N ALA A 71 -9.19 -16.60 12.54
CA ALA A 71 -8.05 -16.72 11.64
C ALA A 71 -8.52 -16.87 10.19
N ILE A 72 -8.84 -15.75 9.56
CA ILE A 72 -9.31 -15.65 8.18
C ILE A 72 -8.12 -15.23 7.28
N PRO A 73 -7.64 -16.13 6.38
CA PRO A 73 -6.60 -15.81 5.40
C PRO A 73 -7.17 -15.05 4.19
N PHE A 74 -6.41 -14.96 3.10
CA PHE A 74 -6.92 -14.52 1.81
C PHE A 74 -8.06 -15.44 1.33
N ILE A 75 -9.24 -14.85 1.12
CA ILE A 75 -10.44 -15.57 0.65
C ILE A 75 -10.35 -15.67 -0.87
N ARG A 76 -10.21 -16.88 -1.42
CA ARG A 76 -10.28 -17.05 -2.87
C ARG A 76 -11.75 -17.07 -3.29
N PRO A 77 -12.15 -16.44 -4.41
CA PRO A 77 -13.56 -16.42 -4.83
C PRO A 77 -14.18 -17.83 -4.90
N ARG A 78 -13.43 -18.82 -5.40
CA ARG A 78 -13.87 -20.23 -5.48
C ARG A 78 -14.14 -20.90 -4.12
N ASP A 79 -13.60 -20.35 -3.04
CA ASP A 79 -13.75 -20.90 -1.69
C ASP A 79 -15.10 -20.47 -1.08
N VAL A 80 -15.71 -19.38 -1.58
CA VAL A 80 -16.95 -18.79 -1.03
C VAL A 80 -18.09 -18.61 -2.05
N LEU A 81 -17.80 -18.71 -3.35
CA LEU A 81 -18.79 -18.59 -4.43
C LEU A 81 -18.96 -19.89 -5.20
N GLN A 82 -20.20 -20.11 -5.65
CA GLN A 82 -20.52 -21.06 -6.72
C GLN A 82 -20.89 -20.26 -7.96
N SER A 83 -20.19 -20.50 -9.08
CA SER A 83 -20.46 -19.79 -10.33
C SER A 83 -21.85 -20.10 -10.87
N ARG A 84 -22.58 -19.07 -11.31
CA ARG A 84 -23.87 -19.22 -12.00
C ARG A 84 -23.75 -18.65 -13.42
N SER A 85 -24.44 -19.28 -14.36
CA SER A 85 -24.46 -18.81 -15.75
C SER A 85 -25.35 -17.56 -15.89
N GLY A 86 -24.90 -16.57 -16.65
CA GLY A 86 -25.68 -15.37 -16.98
C GLY A 86 -25.53 -14.18 -16.01
N GLU A 87 -24.63 -14.25 -15.02
CA GLU A 87 -24.37 -13.12 -14.11
C GLU A 87 -23.60 -11.99 -14.79
N SER A 88 -24.06 -10.75 -14.60
CA SER A 88 -23.33 -9.54 -15.03
C SER A 88 -22.04 -9.33 -14.22
N SER A 89 -21.20 -8.39 -14.63
CA SER A 89 -20.01 -7.98 -13.86
C SER A 89 -20.42 -7.46 -12.48
N GLU A 90 -21.44 -6.61 -12.42
CA GLU A 90 -21.96 -5.97 -11.22
C GLU A 90 -22.53 -7.00 -10.24
N ASP A 91 -23.28 -7.99 -10.74
CA ASP A 91 -23.81 -9.09 -9.92
C ASP A 91 -22.69 -9.89 -9.27
N LYS A 92 -21.61 -10.18 -10.02
CA LYS A 92 -20.43 -10.88 -9.49
C LYS A 92 -19.71 -10.07 -8.43
N LYS A 93 -19.61 -8.74 -8.62
CA LYS A 93 -19.01 -7.84 -7.63
C LYS A 93 -19.76 -7.92 -6.30
N LEU A 94 -21.08 -7.76 -6.37
CA LEU A 94 -21.95 -7.79 -5.20
C LEU A 94 -21.93 -9.17 -4.53
N ALA A 95 -22.06 -10.24 -5.31
CA ALA A 95 -22.05 -11.61 -4.79
C ALA A 95 -20.74 -11.94 -4.06
N LEU A 96 -19.58 -11.56 -4.59
CA LEU A 96 -18.30 -11.77 -3.91
C LEU A 96 -18.20 -10.98 -2.60
N SER A 97 -18.61 -9.72 -2.62
CA SER A 97 -18.65 -8.87 -1.42
C SER A 97 -19.52 -9.50 -0.33
N ASP A 98 -20.75 -9.91 -0.68
CA ASP A 98 -21.70 -10.52 0.24
C ASP A 98 -21.21 -11.88 0.76
N ALA A 99 -20.57 -12.69 -0.09
CA ALA A 99 -19.99 -13.96 0.31
C ALA A 99 -18.83 -13.78 1.31
N ILE A 100 -17.98 -12.78 1.11
CA ILE A 100 -16.91 -12.43 2.07
C ILE A 100 -17.54 -11.97 3.39
N LYS A 101 -18.53 -11.07 3.36
CA LYS A 101 -19.26 -10.61 4.57
C LYS A 101 -19.87 -11.77 5.33
N ALA A 102 -20.56 -12.68 4.63
CA ALA A 102 -21.16 -13.88 5.20
C ALA A 102 -20.11 -14.78 5.86
N HIS A 103 -18.96 -15.00 5.20
CA HIS A 103 -17.87 -15.79 5.77
C HIS A 103 -17.37 -15.21 7.09
N TYR A 104 -17.06 -13.90 7.12
CA TYR A 104 -16.67 -13.20 8.35
C TYR A 104 -17.72 -13.35 9.47
N ALA A 105 -18.99 -13.15 9.15
CA ALA A 105 -20.09 -13.28 10.10
C ALA A 105 -20.20 -14.70 10.68
N THR A 106 -20.07 -15.73 9.83
CA THR A 106 -20.08 -17.13 10.26
C THR A 106 -18.92 -17.45 11.21
N ILE A 107 -17.69 -17.10 10.86
CA ILE A 107 -16.53 -17.34 11.73
C ILE A 107 -16.68 -16.60 13.07
N TYR A 108 -17.14 -15.34 13.03
CA TYR A 108 -17.38 -14.56 14.23
C TYR A 108 -18.45 -15.19 15.14
N GLN A 109 -19.52 -15.74 14.57
CA GLN A 109 -20.54 -16.46 15.33
C GLN A 109 -19.99 -17.71 16.01
N HIS A 110 -19.10 -18.47 15.36
CA HIS A 110 -18.42 -19.60 15.98
C HIS A 110 -17.50 -19.15 17.12
N ALA A 111 -16.78 -18.03 16.96
CA ALA A 111 -15.98 -17.44 18.03
C ALA A 111 -16.83 -17.01 19.23
N LEU A 112 -18.02 -16.43 19.01
CA LEU A 112 -18.97 -16.13 20.07
C LEU A 112 -19.40 -17.40 20.81
N THR A 113 -19.82 -18.44 20.10
CA THR A 113 -20.19 -19.73 20.72
C THR A 113 -19.04 -20.33 21.52
N ARG A 114 -17.79 -20.18 21.04
CA ARG A 114 -16.60 -20.66 21.75
C ARG A 114 -16.33 -19.83 23.01
N ARG A 115 -16.51 -18.51 22.95
CA ARG A 115 -16.42 -17.61 24.11
C ARG A 115 -17.42 -17.95 25.21
N GLU A 116 -18.66 -18.29 24.84
CA GLU A 116 -19.70 -18.69 25.81
C GLU A 116 -19.30 -19.90 26.65
N LYS A 117 -18.54 -20.85 26.09
CA LYS A 117 -18.07 -22.05 26.82
C LYS A 117 -17.13 -21.71 27.98
N HIS A 118 -16.47 -20.56 27.93
CA HIS A 118 -15.50 -20.10 28.94
C HIS A 118 -16.08 -19.14 29.97
N LYS A 119 -17.34 -18.70 29.82
CA LYS A 119 -17.97 -17.74 30.74
C LYS A 119 -18.06 -18.21 32.20
N ASN A 120 -18.05 -19.52 32.43
CA ASN A 120 -18.16 -20.08 33.78
C ASN A 120 -16.81 -20.17 34.51
N SER A 121 -15.69 -19.98 33.82
CA SER A 121 -14.35 -20.24 34.38
C SER A 121 -13.64 -19.01 34.92
N VAL A 122 -13.89 -17.79 34.42
CA VAL A 122 -13.23 -16.57 34.90
C VAL A 122 -14.09 -15.33 34.61
N SER A 123 -14.17 -14.39 35.55
CA SER A 123 -14.76 -13.04 35.42
C SER A 123 -13.99 -12.12 34.44
N LYS A 124 -13.30 -12.67 33.44
CA LYS A 124 -12.41 -11.97 32.50
C LYS A 124 -13.10 -11.87 31.14
N HIS A 125 -13.13 -10.67 30.56
CA HIS A 125 -13.60 -10.49 29.20
C HIS A 125 -12.59 -11.15 28.24
N ILE A 126 -13.04 -12.08 27.38
CA ILE A 126 -12.20 -12.71 26.36
C ILE A 126 -12.41 -11.95 25.03
N PRO A 127 -11.40 -11.20 24.56
CA PRO A 127 -11.50 -10.47 23.30
C PRO A 127 -11.54 -11.45 22.12
N ILE A 128 -12.31 -11.08 21.09
CA ILE A 128 -12.34 -11.74 19.79
C ILE A 128 -11.56 -10.88 18.81
N ILE A 129 -10.53 -11.46 18.21
CA ILE A 129 -9.68 -10.83 17.20
C ILE A 129 -10.05 -11.46 15.85
N ALA A 130 -10.25 -10.66 14.81
CA ALA A 130 -10.37 -11.17 13.45
C ALA A 130 -9.16 -10.76 12.60
N THR A 131 -8.86 -11.59 11.61
CA THR A 131 -7.80 -11.29 10.64
C THR A 131 -8.37 -11.17 9.25
N GLY A 132 -7.57 -10.70 8.30
CA GLY A 132 -7.95 -10.70 6.90
C GLY A 132 -6.77 -10.38 6.00
N HIS A 133 -6.85 -10.79 4.74
CA HIS A 133 -5.90 -10.39 3.72
C HIS A 133 -6.67 -9.91 2.50
N LEU A 134 -6.88 -8.60 2.39
CA LEU A 134 -7.67 -7.97 1.33
C LEU A 134 -7.42 -6.46 1.26
N THR A 135 -7.96 -5.78 0.25
CA THR A 135 -7.99 -4.32 0.15
C THR A 135 -9.30 -3.78 0.70
N ALA A 136 -9.25 -2.93 1.73
CA ALA A 136 -10.41 -2.19 2.22
C ALA A 136 -10.63 -0.90 1.43
N LEU A 137 -11.87 -0.39 1.37
CA LEU A 137 -12.17 0.87 0.69
C LEU A 137 -11.51 2.07 1.40
N GLY A 138 -11.01 3.01 0.59
CA GLY A 138 -10.45 4.29 1.07
C GLY A 138 -9.04 4.21 1.66
N VAL A 139 -8.30 3.13 1.41
CA VAL A 139 -6.90 2.96 1.87
C VAL A 139 -5.89 3.29 0.77
N SER A 140 -4.71 3.73 1.18
CA SER A 140 -3.59 4.01 0.28
C SER A 140 -2.79 2.75 -0.04
N GLN A 141 -2.42 2.56 -1.31
CA GLN A 141 -1.67 1.40 -1.81
C GLN A 141 -0.28 1.80 -2.31
N SER A 142 0.71 0.92 -2.21
CA SER A 142 2.05 1.09 -2.80
C SER A 142 2.18 0.32 -4.11
N GLU A 143 3.20 0.64 -4.91
CA GLU A 143 3.44 -0.02 -6.21
C GLU A 143 3.66 -1.53 -6.12
N SER A 144 4.11 -2.03 -4.97
CA SER A 144 4.36 -3.47 -4.75
C SER A 144 3.08 -4.26 -4.41
N VAL A 145 1.97 -3.58 -4.10
CA VAL A 145 0.66 -4.23 -3.86
C VAL A 145 0.06 -4.65 -5.19
N ARG A 146 -0.20 -5.95 -5.36
CA ARG A 146 -0.91 -6.45 -6.55
C ARG A 146 -2.40 -6.22 -6.41
N GLU A 147 -3.05 -5.82 -7.50
CA GLU A 147 -4.51 -5.83 -7.55
C GLU A 147 -5.03 -7.25 -7.32
N ILE A 148 -5.92 -7.39 -6.34
CA ILE A 148 -6.65 -8.63 -6.04
C ILE A 148 -8.09 -8.47 -6.49
N TYR A 149 -8.76 -9.59 -6.78
CA TYR A 149 -10.14 -9.61 -7.24
C TYR A 149 -10.40 -8.78 -8.51
N ILE A 150 -9.41 -8.69 -9.42
CA ILE A 150 -9.49 -7.97 -10.69
C ILE A 150 -10.79 -8.33 -11.43
N GLY A 151 -11.57 -7.31 -11.79
CA GLY A 151 -12.86 -7.47 -12.47
C GLY A 151 -14.03 -7.86 -11.58
N THR A 152 -13.83 -7.97 -10.26
CA THR A 152 -14.88 -8.36 -9.30
C THR A 152 -14.97 -7.45 -8.08
N LEU A 153 -13.90 -7.16 -7.34
CA LEU A 153 -14.02 -6.32 -6.14
C LEU A 153 -12.88 -5.31 -6.06
N ASP A 154 -13.23 -4.03 -6.15
CA ASP A 154 -12.26 -2.93 -6.13
C ASP A 154 -11.79 -2.63 -4.69
N GLY A 155 -12.63 -2.94 -3.69
CA GLY A 155 -12.29 -2.92 -2.28
C GLY A 155 -13.45 -3.35 -1.39
N PHE A 156 -13.11 -3.82 -0.20
CA PHE A 156 -14.08 -4.30 0.79
C PHE A 156 -14.50 -3.17 1.73
N ALA A 157 -15.81 -2.98 1.89
CA ALA A 157 -16.35 -1.97 2.79
C ALA A 157 -16.14 -2.37 4.26
N ALA A 158 -15.71 -1.40 5.08
CA ALA A 158 -15.38 -1.66 6.49
C ALA A 158 -16.60 -2.09 7.33
N ASP A 159 -17.81 -1.74 6.90
CA ASP A 159 -19.08 -2.17 7.51
C ASP A 159 -19.36 -3.67 7.33
N GLY A 160 -18.63 -4.34 6.43
CA GLY A 160 -18.70 -5.76 6.21
C GLY A 160 -17.94 -6.58 7.23
N PHE A 161 -17.10 -5.96 8.05
CA PHE A 161 -16.39 -6.65 9.13
C PHE A 161 -17.30 -6.84 10.35
N PRO A 162 -17.14 -7.95 11.08
CA PRO A 162 -17.90 -8.19 12.31
C PRO A 162 -17.38 -7.27 13.42
N PRO A 163 -18.17 -7.07 14.50
CA PRO A 163 -17.77 -6.21 15.63
C PRO A 163 -16.75 -6.92 16.54
N ALA A 164 -15.62 -7.36 15.98
CA ALA A 164 -14.49 -7.92 16.71
C ALA A 164 -13.73 -6.83 17.46
N ASP A 165 -13.12 -7.18 18.59
CA ASP A 165 -12.38 -6.26 19.45
C ASP A 165 -11.11 -5.72 18.78
N TYR A 166 -10.55 -6.45 17.81
CA TYR A 166 -9.50 -5.98 16.91
C TYR A 166 -9.55 -6.72 15.57
N ILE A 167 -9.24 -6.03 14.48
CA ILE A 167 -9.19 -6.58 13.13
C ILE A 167 -7.80 -6.30 12.52
N ALA A 168 -7.01 -7.36 12.41
CA ALA A 168 -5.66 -7.34 11.87
C ALA A 168 -5.65 -7.68 10.38
N LEU A 169 -5.49 -6.65 9.53
CA LEU A 169 -5.48 -6.82 8.08
C LEU A 169 -4.05 -6.86 7.52
N GLY A 170 -3.85 -7.71 6.52
CA GLY A 170 -2.68 -7.73 5.63
C GLY A 170 -3.09 -7.47 4.18
N HIS A 171 -2.11 -7.42 3.27
CA HIS A 171 -2.17 -7.08 1.83
C HIS A 171 -1.59 -5.69 1.53
N ILE A 172 -1.96 -4.68 2.33
CA ILE A 172 -1.45 -3.33 2.15
C ILE A 172 -0.13 -3.15 2.92
N HIS A 173 0.91 -2.67 2.22
CA HIS A 173 2.27 -2.59 2.76
C HIS A 173 2.58 -1.30 3.53
N ARG A 174 1.72 -0.28 3.43
CA ARG A 174 1.79 0.91 4.30
C ARG A 174 0.91 0.73 5.53
N PRO A 175 1.44 0.92 6.75
CA PRO A 175 0.64 0.89 7.96
C PRO A 175 -0.41 1.99 7.95
N GLN A 176 -1.66 1.64 8.21
CA GLN A 176 -2.76 2.63 8.23
C GLN A 176 -4.01 2.09 8.93
N LYS A 177 -4.86 3.01 9.40
CA LYS A 177 -6.20 2.73 9.91
C LYS A 177 -7.18 2.61 8.75
N VAL A 178 -8.20 1.76 8.90
CA VAL A 178 -9.31 1.64 7.93
C VAL A 178 -10.53 2.39 8.46
N ALA A 179 -11.21 3.15 7.60
CA ALA A 179 -12.45 3.87 7.92
C ALA A 179 -12.38 4.74 9.20
N LYS A 180 -11.20 5.33 9.49
CA LYS A 180 -10.91 6.11 10.71
C LYS A 180 -11.14 5.34 12.02
N SER A 181 -11.24 4.00 11.95
CA SER A 181 -11.37 3.13 13.11
C SER A 181 -10.02 2.86 13.76
N ASP A 182 -9.97 2.86 15.09
CA ASP A 182 -8.74 2.50 15.80
C ASP A 182 -8.46 0.99 15.78
N HIS A 183 -9.49 0.16 15.64
CA HIS A 183 -9.39 -1.29 15.81
C HIS A 183 -9.27 -2.07 14.49
N ILE A 184 -9.41 -1.42 13.33
CA ILE A 184 -9.25 -2.04 12.00
C ILE A 184 -8.01 -1.45 11.35
N ARG A 185 -6.95 -2.26 11.18
CA ARG A 185 -5.65 -1.73 10.78
C ARG A 185 -4.90 -2.65 9.84
N TYR A 186 -4.14 -2.05 8.94
CA TYR A 186 -3.01 -2.67 8.29
C TYR A 186 -1.75 -2.39 9.10
N SER A 187 -0.98 -3.45 9.42
CA SER A 187 0.35 -3.28 10.02
C SER A 187 1.40 -2.79 9.02
N GLY A 188 1.14 -2.94 7.72
CA GLY A 188 2.14 -2.75 6.68
C GLY A 188 3.11 -3.93 6.57
N SER A 189 4.03 -3.82 5.62
CA SER A 189 5.17 -4.74 5.51
C SER A 189 6.25 -4.35 6.54
N PRO A 190 7.04 -5.32 7.05
CA PRO A 190 8.09 -5.04 8.02
C PRO A 190 9.35 -4.39 7.41
N ILE A 191 9.49 -4.48 6.09
CA ILE A 191 10.58 -3.87 5.31
C ILE A 191 9.99 -3.16 4.09
N PRO A 192 10.65 -2.14 3.51
CA PRO A 192 10.21 -1.55 2.25
C PRO A 192 10.22 -2.59 1.12
N LEU A 193 9.07 -2.79 0.47
CA LEU A 193 8.94 -3.69 -0.68
C LEU A 193 8.99 -2.94 -2.02
N SER A 194 8.89 -1.61 -1.97
CA SER A 194 9.05 -0.70 -3.10
C SER A 194 9.54 0.67 -2.61
N PHE A 195 10.18 1.44 -3.50
CA PHE A 195 10.78 2.73 -3.13
C PHE A 195 9.75 3.80 -2.74
N ASP A 196 8.50 3.69 -3.19
CA ASP A 196 7.42 4.59 -2.79
C ASP A 196 6.94 4.37 -1.34
N GLU A 197 7.40 3.31 -0.67
CA GLU A 197 7.14 3.04 0.74
C GLU A 197 8.13 3.74 1.69
N LEU A 198 9.22 4.33 1.18
CA LEU A 198 10.26 4.97 2.00
C LEU A 198 9.77 6.19 2.79
N LYS A 199 8.62 6.75 2.41
CA LYS A 199 7.95 7.84 3.15
C LYS A 199 7.14 7.35 4.36
N SER A 200 7.05 6.03 4.55
CA SER A 200 6.25 5.40 5.60
C SER A 200 7.17 4.66 6.57
N GLN A 201 7.08 5.01 7.85
CA GLN A 201 7.78 4.29 8.91
C GLN A 201 7.29 2.83 8.95
N LYS A 202 8.24 1.89 8.98
CA LYS A 202 7.95 0.46 9.09
C LYS A 202 7.71 0.13 10.56
N GLN A 203 6.72 -0.72 10.83
CA GLN A 203 6.30 -1.03 12.18
C GLN A 203 5.75 -2.45 12.30
N VAL A 204 5.79 -2.99 13.51
CA VAL A 204 4.84 -4.01 13.97
C VAL A 204 3.82 -3.35 14.89
N VAL A 205 2.67 -3.98 15.10
CA VAL A 205 1.63 -3.43 15.99
C VAL A 205 1.48 -4.34 17.21
N LEU A 206 1.85 -3.82 18.38
CA LEU A 206 1.56 -4.45 19.65
C LEU A 206 0.13 -4.08 20.08
N VAL A 207 -0.71 -5.09 20.29
CA VAL A 207 -2.08 -4.91 20.77
C VAL A 207 -2.20 -5.64 22.10
N GLU A 208 -2.59 -4.90 23.12
CA GLU A 208 -2.75 -5.41 24.48
C GLU A 208 -4.21 -5.31 24.88
N PHE A 209 -4.71 -6.33 25.58
CA PHE A 209 -6.04 -6.34 26.17
C PHE A 209 -5.90 -6.52 27.68
N ASP A 210 -6.47 -5.61 28.45
CA ASP A 210 -6.49 -5.75 29.90
C ASP A 210 -7.55 -6.78 30.36
N LYS A 211 -7.65 -6.99 31.68
CA LYS A 211 -8.60 -7.95 32.26
C LYS A 211 -10.08 -7.57 32.04
N GLN A 212 -10.35 -6.29 31.73
CA GLN A 212 -11.69 -5.75 31.46
C GLN A 212 -12.01 -5.79 29.96
N GLY A 213 -11.05 -6.16 29.11
CA GLY A 213 -11.19 -6.15 27.65
C GLY A 213 -10.83 -4.82 27.01
N GLN A 214 -10.31 -3.85 27.77
CA GLN A 214 -9.87 -2.59 27.22
C GLN A 214 -8.61 -2.80 26.38
N ARG A 215 -8.67 -2.32 25.13
CA ARG A 215 -7.59 -2.45 24.16
C ARG A 215 -6.64 -1.26 24.22
N SER A 216 -5.34 -1.53 24.21
CA SER A 216 -4.27 -0.59 23.91
C SER A 216 -3.57 -1.00 22.61
N ILE A 217 -3.17 -0.02 21.78
CA ILE A 217 -2.49 -0.25 20.50
C ILE A 217 -1.23 0.60 20.45
N THR A 218 -0.09 -0.06 20.34
CA THR A 218 1.23 0.57 20.30
C THR A 218 1.96 0.15 19.04
N PRO A 219 2.16 1.05 18.06
CA PRO A 219 3.09 0.83 16.96
C PRO A 219 4.52 0.72 17.49
N LEU A 220 5.25 -0.30 17.07
CA LEU A 220 6.66 -0.48 17.39
C LEU A 220 7.47 -0.37 16.09
N ASP A 221 8.33 0.64 16.02
CA ASP A 221 9.10 0.94 14.82
C ASP A 221 10.14 -0.16 14.51
N ILE A 222 10.24 -0.49 13.23
CA ILE A 222 11.25 -1.41 12.71
C ILE A 222 12.37 -0.56 12.08
N PRO A 223 13.63 -0.70 12.52
CA PRO A 223 14.76 -0.01 11.92
C PRO A 223 14.94 -0.36 10.44
N LEU A 224 15.44 0.60 9.65
CA LEU A 224 15.79 0.36 8.25
C LEU A 224 17.20 -0.27 8.16
N PHE A 225 17.27 -1.58 7.90
CA PHE A 225 18.54 -2.33 7.89
C PHE A 225 19.31 -2.30 6.55
N GLN A 226 18.71 -1.73 5.51
CA GLN A 226 19.29 -1.53 4.19
C GLN A 226 18.94 -0.11 3.74
N PRO A 227 19.93 0.80 3.62
CA PRO A 227 19.67 2.15 3.14
C PRO A 227 19.10 2.13 1.72
N MET A 228 18.04 2.91 1.51
CA MET A 228 17.38 3.08 0.23
C MET A 228 16.98 4.53 0.05
N ALA A 229 17.09 5.06 -1.16
CA ALA A 229 16.64 6.41 -1.49
C ALA A 229 16.03 6.50 -2.88
N MET A 230 15.16 7.48 -3.05
CA MET A 230 14.55 7.81 -4.34
C MET A 230 14.98 9.22 -4.74
N LEU A 231 15.67 9.34 -5.88
CA LEU A 231 16.13 10.61 -6.43
C LEU A 231 15.23 11.00 -7.60
N LYS A 232 14.82 12.27 -7.66
CA LYS A 232 13.95 12.79 -8.73
C LYS A 232 14.43 14.14 -9.25
N GLY A 233 14.32 14.36 -10.55
CA GLY A 233 14.57 15.64 -11.20
C GLY A 233 15.21 15.51 -12.58
N ASP A 234 15.73 16.61 -13.10
CA ASP A 234 16.65 16.63 -14.23
C ASP A 234 18.03 16.07 -13.85
N LEU A 235 18.91 15.88 -14.85
CA LEU A 235 20.22 15.29 -14.61
C LEU A 235 21.09 16.11 -13.63
N ASP A 236 20.98 17.44 -13.66
CA ASP A 236 21.74 18.33 -12.78
C ASP A 236 21.28 18.22 -11.32
N SER A 237 19.97 18.15 -11.09
CA SER A 237 19.39 17.90 -9.77
C SER A 237 19.77 16.52 -9.24
N ILE A 238 19.74 15.47 -10.09
CA ILE A 238 20.20 14.14 -9.71
C ILE A 238 21.68 14.15 -9.32
N LYS A 239 22.53 14.85 -10.09
CA LYS A 239 23.95 15.00 -9.77
C LYS A 239 24.17 15.71 -8.43
N ALA A 240 23.41 16.78 -8.15
CA ALA A 240 23.46 17.47 -6.87
C ALA A 240 23.01 16.58 -5.70
N GLN A 241 21.94 15.81 -5.88
CA GLN A 241 21.48 14.83 -4.88
C GLN A 241 22.52 13.74 -4.64
N LEU A 242 23.15 13.22 -5.71
CA LEU A 242 24.20 12.20 -5.61
C LEU A 242 25.43 12.68 -4.82
N ALA A 243 25.69 13.99 -4.77
CA ALA A 243 26.81 14.55 -4.01
C ALA A 243 26.73 14.28 -2.50
N HIS A 244 25.54 14.01 -1.96
CA HIS A 244 25.33 13.68 -0.54
C HIS A 244 25.79 12.26 -0.18
N TYR A 245 26.05 11.40 -1.16
CA TYR A 245 26.55 10.05 -0.92
C TYR A 245 28.07 10.03 -1.03
N PRO A 246 28.78 9.49 -0.02
CA PRO A 246 30.23 9.51 0.02
C PRO A 246 30.82 8.79 -1.19
N ALA A 247 31.89 9.37 -1.74
CA ALA A 247 32.74 8.65 -2.66
C ALA A 247 33.41 7.49 -1.89
N ALA A 248 33.49 6.32 -2.53
CA ALA A 248 34.28 5.19 -2.08
C ALA A 248 35.72 5.66 -1.87
N GLY A 249 36.11 5.86 -0.61
CA GLY A 249 37.44 6.34 -0.21
C GLY A 249 37.46 7.53 0.75
N ASP A 250 36.33 8.20 1.02
CA ASP A 250 36.23 9.18 2.12
C ASP A 250 35.95 8.44 3.43
N GLU A 251 37.00 7.90 4.05
CA GLU A 251 36.98 7.68 5.50
C GLU A 251 36.90 9.07 6.14
N THR A 252 35.76 9.36 6.77
CA THR A 252 35.55 10.62 7.50
C THR A 252 36.66 10.78 8.54
N SER A 253 37.54 11.76 8.31
CA SER A 253 38.46 12.25 9.32
C SER A 253 37.64 12.87 10.45
N ASP A 254 37.72 12.26 11.64
CA ASP A 254 37.33 12.90 12.90
C ASP A 254 38.11 14.21 13.06
N THR A 255 37.49 15.34 12.73
CA THR A 255 37.88 16.63 13.29
C THR A 255 36.82 17.02 14.31
N ALA A 256 36.98 16.49 15.51
CA ALA A 256 36.45 17.14 16.70
C ALA A 256 37.13 18.51 16.85
N SER A 257 36.48 19.57 16.37
CA SER A 257 36.89 20.93 16.71
C SER A 257 36.31 21.31 18.07
N THR A 258 37.15 21.20 19.09
CA THR A 258 37.03 21.94 20.34
C THR A 258 37.17 23.44 20.07
N ALA A 259 36.16 24.23 20.43
CA ALA A 259 36.25 25.67 20.73
C ALA A 259 35.03 25.98 21.61
N ASP A 260 35.20 26.00 22.93
CA ASP A 260 35.62 27.13 23.76
C ASP A 260 34.46 28.08 24.11
N ASP A 261 34.32 28.24 25.42
CA ASP A 261 33.39 29.08 26.17
C ASP A 261 33.34 30.54 25.72
N VAL A 262 32.13 31.09 25.55
CA VAL A 262 31.83 32.49 25.94
C VAL A 262 30.38 32.59 26.45
N PHE A 263 30.26 32.84 27.76
CA PHE A 263 29.12 33.42 28.48
C PHE A 263 28.74 34.80 27.87
N ASP A 264 27.46 35.11 27.62
CA ASP A 264 26.76 36.19 28.35
C ASP A 264 25.26 36.35 28.01
N GLN A 265 24.50 36.57 29.11
CA GLN A 265 23.26 37.35 29.32
C GLN A 265 22.04 37.36 28.37
N ALA A 266 20.89 37.00 28.97
CA ALA A 266 19.54 37.43 28.62
C ALA A 266 19.32 38.94 28.92
N PRO A 267 18.25 39.58 28.40
CA PRO A 267 17.01 39.62 29.20
C PRO A 267 15.65 39.63 28.42
N SER A 268 14.65 39.09 29.13
CA SER A 268 13.21 39.44 29.26
C SER A 268 12.31 39.97 28.11
N GLU A 269 11.19 39.25 27.97
CA GLU A 269 9.76 39.67 27.90
C GLU A 269 9.17 40.48 26.72
N GLY A 270 8.06 39.96 26.19
CA GLY A 270 7.08 40.69 25.37
C GLY A 270 6.01 39.79 24.73
N GLN A 271 4.78 39.88 25.23
CA GLN A 271 3.55 39.21 24.74
C GLN A 271 3.08 39.69 23.35
N GLY A 272 2.30 38.86 22.65
CA GLY A 272 1.20 39.36 21.80
C GLY A 272 1.00 38.69 20.44
N ASP A 273 -0.18 38.07 20.31
CA ASP A 273 -1.06 38.00 19.14
C ASP A 273 -0.99 36.85 18.11
N GLU A 274 -2.15 36.16 18.07
CA GLU A 274 -2.69 35.28 17.04
C GLU A 274 -2.64 35.90 15.63
N LYS A 275 -2.21 35.14 14.62
CA LYS A 275 -2.87 35.09 13.31
C LYS A 275 -2.73 33.73 12.62
N ASP A 276 -3.89 33.26 12.19
CA ASP A 276 -4.20 32.26 11.17
C ASP A 276 -3.45 32.50 9.85
N ALA A 277 -2.81 31.44 9.31
CA ALA A 277 -2.52 31.28 7.88
C ALA A 277 -1.94 29.88 7.55
N GLY A 278 -2.62 29.19 6.63
CA GLY A 278 -1.95 28.53 5.49
C GLY A 278 -1.28 27.18 5.73
N GLN A 279 -1.96 26.11 5.32
CA GLN A 279 -1.36 24.80 5.04
C GLN A 279 -0.29 24.94 3.94
N GLY A 280 0.98 24.99 4.34
CA GLY A 280 2.13 24.76 3.48
C GLY A 280 2.59 23.31 3.60
N GLU A 281 2.59 22.58 2.49
CA GLU A 281 3.21 21.26 2.35
C GLU A 281 4.73 21.39 2.54
N ALA A 282 5.19 21.24 3.78
CA ALA A 282 6.61 21.14 4.09
C ALA A 282 7.10 19.72 3.75
N GLN A 283 7.98 19.64 2.76
CA GLN A 283 8.82 18.48 2.49
C GLN A 283 9.65 18.19 3.75
N ARG A 284 9.26 17.16 4.51
CA ARG A 284 10.11 16.62 5.57
C ARG A 284 11.19 15.77 4.92
N GLU A 285 12.40 16.32 4.87
CA GLU A 285 13.62 15.54 4.70
C GLU A 285 13.70 14.54 5.86
N VAL A 286 13.72 13.25 5.53
CA VAL A 286 13.84 12.17 6.50
C VAL A 286 15.33 12.01 6.78
N GLU A 287 15.86 12.80 7.72
CA GLU A 287 17.17 12.54 8.32
C GLU A 287 17.04 11.33 9.27
N GLY A 288 17.22 10.13 8.71
CA GLY A 288 17.51 8.93 9.50
C GLY A 288 19.01 8.82 9.71
N LYS A 289 19.53 9.37 10.81
CA LYS A 289 20.90 9.13 11.28
C LYS A 289 20.94 7.94 12.27
N ASP A 290 21.90 7.05 12.01
CA ASP A 290 22.47 5.93 12.78
C ASP A 290 21.85 4.52 12.76
N PRO A 291 22.67 3.43 12.77
CA PRO A 291 24.14 3.37 12.84
C PRO A 291 24.80 2.82 11.56
N ALA A 292 26.07 3.17 11.39
CA ALA A 292 27.10 2.53 10.55
C ALA A 292 26.65 1.29 9.75
N THR A 293 26.35 1.49 8.46
CA THR A 293 26.39 0.38 7.52
C THR A 293 27.32 0.76 6.39
N ASP A 294 28.42 0.01 6.27
CA ASP A 294 29.29 -0.10 5.09
C ASP A 294 28.53 -0.64 3.84
N LYS A 295 27.20 -0.60 3.85
CA LYS A 295 26.36 -1.11 2.79
C LYS A 295 26.10 -0.01 1.76
N PRO A 296 26.11 -0.33 0.47
CA PRO A 296 25.73 0.63 -0.55
C PRO A 296 24.27 1.04 -0.37
N THR A 297 23.98 2.32 -0.54
CA THR A 297 22.59 2.79 -0.58
C THR A 297 21.95 2.39 -1.90
N TRP A 298 20.81 1.71 -1.83
CA TRP A 298 20.04 1.35 -3.01
C TRP A 298 19.28 2.56 -3.54
N LEU A 299 19.47 2.90 -4.81
CA LEU A 299 18.88 4.06 -5.45
C LEU A 299 17.83 3.68 -6.48
N CYS A 300 16.71 4.40 -6.44
CA CYS A 300 15.77 4.53 -7.55
C CYS A 300 15.82 5.94 -8.09
N ILE A 301 16.16 6.10 -9.37
CA ILE A 301 16.36 7.40 -10.01
C ILE A 301 15.24 7.64 -11.03
N HIS A 302 14.53 8.75 -10.87
CA HIS A 302 13.50 9.21 -11.79
C HIS A 302 13.99 10.47 -12.50
N VAL A 303 14.26 10.36 -13.80
CA VAL A 303 14.76 11.46 -14.62
C VAL A 303 13.64 12.07 -15.45
N ASP A 304 13.48 13.38 -15.41
CA ASP A 304 12.45 14.08 -16.17
C ASP A 304 12.75 14.09 -17.69
N VAL A 305 11.71 13.97 -18.51
CA VAL A 305 11.81 13.69 -19.96
C VAL A 305 12.40 14.83 -20.81
N GLN A 306 12.60 16.03 -20.24
CA GLN A 306 13.30 17.10 -20.95
C GLN A 306 14.75 16.70 -21.32
N ASP A 307 15.33 15.73 -20.60
CA ASP A 307 16.63 15.14 -20.88
C ASP A 307 16.49 13.82 -21.66
N TYR A 308 16.04 13.89 -22.92
CA TYR A 308 16.01 12.71 -23.80
C TYR A 308 17.43 12.29 -24.22
N LEU A 309 18.17 11.73 -23.27
CA LEU A 309 19.51 11.20 -23.47
C LEU A 309 19.40 9.73 -23.87
N SER A 310 19.84 9.41 -25.08
CA SER A 310 19.97 8.02 -25.55
C SER A 310 20.93 7.21 -24.68
N ASP A 311 21.84 7.89 -23.99
CA ASP A 311 22.92 7.40 -23.14
C ASP A 311 22.64 7.56 -21.63
N LEU A 312 21.39 7.83 -21.22
CA LEU A 312 21.04 8.11 -19.82
C LEU A 312 21.61 7.11 -18.81
N GLN A 313 21.58 5.82 -19.14
CA GLN A 313 22.11 4.77 -18.27
C GLN A 313 23.64 4.91 -18.07
N GLN A 314 24.38 5.23 -19.13
CA GLN A 314 25.83 5.42 -19.09
C GLN A 314 26.19 6.70 -18.31
N SER A 315 25.42 7.78 -18.49
CA SER A 315 25.59 9.03 -17.75
C SER A 315 25.38 8.82 -16.24
N ILE A 316 24.31 8.14 -15.85
CA ILE A 316 24.05 7.81 -14.44
C ILE A 316 25.15 6.90 -13.89
N GLN A 317 25.57 5.88 -14.64
CA GLN A 317 26.65 4.98 -14.22
C GLN A 317 27.94 5.75 -13.90
N THR A 318 28.32 6.67 -14.78
CA THR A 318 29.50 7.55 -14.59
C THR A 318 29.34 8.44 -13.36
N LEU A 319 28.15 8.99 -13.11
CA LEU A 319 27.89 9.84 -11.94
C LEU A 319 27.93 9.09 -10.61
N THR A 320 27.60 7.80 -10.64
CA THR A 320 27.60 6.91 -9.47
C THR A 320 28.91 6.16 -9.29
N GLU A 321 29.83 6.23 -10.26
CA GLU A 321 31.11 5.53 -10.21
C GLU A 321 31.93 5.99 -9.00
N GLY A 322 32.45 5.02 -8.24
CA GLY A 322 33.21 5.31 -7.03
C GLY A 322 32.38 5.98 -5.94
N ARG A 323 31.05 5.82 -5.87
CA ARG A 323 30.21 6.18 -4.71
C ARG A 323 29.68 4.93 -4.02
N ASN A 324 29.40 5.01 -2.72
CA ASN A 324 28.81 3.89 -1.97
C ASN A 324 27.29 3.77 -2.21
N VAL A 325 26.89 3.58 -3.48
CA VAL A 325 25.50 3.49 -3.93
C VAL A 325 25.34 2.41 -5.00
N GLU A 326 24.15 1.84 -5.09
CA GLU A 326 23.78 0.85 -6.11
C GLU A 326 22.46 1.27 -6.76
N VAL A 327 22.48 1.54 -8.07
CA VAL A 327 21.27 1.93 -8.81
C VAL A 327 20.48 0.69 -9.19
N LEU A 328 19.36 0.46 -8.50
CA LEU A 328 18.48 -0.70 -8.77
C LEU A 328 17.42 -0.40 -9.83
N GLN A 329 17.01 0.87 -9.93
CA GLN A 329 15.94 1.26 -10.84
C GLN A 329 16.20 2.65 -11.43
N LEU A 330 16.06 2.75 -12.75
CA LEU A 330 16.11 4.00 -13.49
C LEU A 330 14.79 4.14 -14.27
N ARG A 331 14.04 5.21 -14.01
CA ARG A 331 12.77 5.52 -14.67
C ARG A 331 12.85 6.89 -15.32
N ARG A 332 12.13 7.06 -16.43
CA ARG A 332 11.91 8.35 -17.07
C ARG A 332 10.51 8.84 -16.71
N THR A 333 10.41 10.02 -16.10
CA THR A 333 9.13 10.61 -15.72
C THR A 333 8.70 11.59 -16.80
N ARG A 334 7.57 11.31 -17.45
CA ARG A 334 6.93 12.28 -18.36
C ARG A 334 6.24 13.35 -17.52
N THR A 335 6.64 14.60 -17.69
CA THR A 335 6.01 15.75 -17.02
C THR A 335 4.56 15.89 -17.49
N ARG A 336 3.69 16.34 -16.57
CA ARG A 336 2.22 16.46 -16.71
C ARG A 336 1.76 17.16 -18.00
N ALA A 337 2.58 18.01 -18.61
CA ALA A 337 2.29 18.66 -19.89
C ALA A 337 2.01 17.69 -21.06
N SER A 338 2.44 16.43 -20.96
CA SER A 338 2.18 15.38 -21.96
C SER A 338 1.02 14.44 -21.61
N GLN A 339 0.27 14.69 -20.53
CA GLN A 339 -0.86 13.85 -20.09
C GLN A 339 -2.14 13.97 -20.93
N GLY A 340 -2.11 14.70 -22.06
CA GLY A 340 -3.25 14.73 -23.00
C GLY A 340 -3.66 13.35 -23.56
N LEU A 341 -2.83 12.31 -23.38
CA LEU A 341 -3.13 10.94 -23.81
C LEU A 341 -3.96 10.12 -22.81
N ASN A 342 -4.07 10.52 -21.54
CA ASN A 342 -4.78 9.74 -20.50
C ASN A 342 -6.25 10.17 -20.29
N GLN A 343 -6.72 11.14 -21.06
CA GLN A 343 -8.15 11.51 -21.11
C GLN A 343 -8.83 10.99 -22.38
N ILE A 344 -8.23 9.99 -23.03
CA ILE A 344 -8.94 9.16 -23.99
C ILE A 344 -9.69 8.14 -23.14
N ASN A 345 -10.94 8.45 -22.76
CA ASN A 345 -11.92 7.40 -22.51
C ASN A 345 -11.75 6.34 -23.59
N ASN A 346 -11.84 5.06 -23.26
CA ASN A 346 -11.85 3.93 -24.21
C ASN A 346 -13.10 3.96 -25.13
N GLU A 347 -13.45 5.12 -25.68
CA GLU A 347 -14.44 5.31 -26.71
C GLU A 347 -13.89 4.65 -27.97
N THR A 348 -14.58 3.60 -28.39
CA THR A 348 -14.28 2.96 -29.67
C THR A 348 -14.80 3.86 -30.80
N LEU A 349 -14.21 3.77 -32.00
CA LEU A 349 -14.71 4.52 -33.16
C LEU A 349 -16.18 4.23 -33.49
N ALA A 350 -16.71 3.10 -33.01
CA ALA A 350 -18.11 2.72 -33.17
C ALA A 350 -19.08 3.52 -32.26
N GLU A 351 -18.57 4.10 -31.17
CA GLU A 351 -19.34 4.88 -30.20
C GLU A 351 -19.25 6.40 -30.47
N LEU A 352 -18.39 6.80 -31.40
CA LEU A 352 -18.18 8.20 -31.77
C LEU A 352 -18.93 8.54 -33.06
N THR A 353 -19.57 9.70 -33.03
CA THR A 353 -20.10 10.32 -34.25
C THR A 353 -18.96 10.83 -35.13
N PRO A 354 -19.16 10.95 -36.45
CA PRO A 354 -18.18 11.56 -37.35
C PRO A 354 -17.78 12.99 -36.93
N PHE A 355 -18.69 13.72 -36.27
CA PHE A 355 -18.42 15.06 -35.74
C PHE A 355 -17.47 15.03 -34.54
N GLU A 356 -17.64 14.10 -33.61
CA GLU A 356 -16.75 13.95 -32.45
C GLU A 356 -15.34 13.50 -32.87
N VAL A 357 -15.23 12.61 -33.87
CA VAL A 357 -13.92 12.24 -34.44
C VAL A 357 -13.24 13.43 -35.10
N PHE A 358 -14.01 14.27 -35.79
CA PHE A 358 -13.50 15.48 -36.44
C PHE A 358 -13.02 16.53 -35.43
N GLU A 359 -13.77 16.78 -34.36
CA GLU A 359 -13.36 17.67 -33.27
C GLU A 359 -12.07 17.19 -32.60
N LYS A 360 -11.96 15.89 -32.28
CA LYS A 360 -10.70 15.32 -31.75
C LYS A 360 -9.52 15.49 -32.71
N ARG A 361 -9.76 15.50 -34.02
CA ARG A 361 -8.70 15.75 -35.01
C ARG A 361 -8.30 17.23 -35.07
N LEU A 362 -9.25 18.14 -34.90
CA LEU A 362 -8.99 19.59 -34.84
C LEU A 362 -8.20 19.98 -33.60
N GLU A 363 -8.42 19.32 -32.46
CA GLU A 363 -7.67 19.54 -31.22
C GLU A 363 -6.17 19.21 -31.32
N LEU A 364 -5.78 18.39 -32.30
CA LEU A 364 -4.37 18.08 -32.59
C LEU A 364 -3.69 19.11 -33.48
N GLU A 365 -4.41 20.11 -34.01
CA GLU A 365 -3.86 21.20 -34.82
C GLU A 365 -3.87 22.52 -34.04
N ASN A 366 -2.84 23.35 -34.22
CA ASN A 366 -2.74 24.61 -33.52
C ASN A 366 -3.36 25.75 -34.35
N PHE A 367 -4.42 26.37 -33.84
CA PHE A 367 -5.12 27.48 -34.46
C PHE A 367 -4.93 28.78 -33.65
N GLU A 368 -3.72 29.32 -33.65
CA GLU A 368 -3.41 30.58 -32.97
C GLU A 368 -3.61 31.81 -33.87
N GLY A 369 -4.30 32.83 -33.35
CA GLY A 369 -4.53 34.11 -34.03
C GLY A 369 -5.95 34.28 -34.60
N GLN A 370 -6.37 35.53 -34.83
CA GLN A 370 -7.75 35.86 -35.26
C GLN A 370 -8.11 35.23 -36.62
N GLU A 371 -7.16 35.17 -37.54
CA GLU A 371 -7.36 34.57 -38.88
C GLU A 371 -7.49 33.04 -38.82
N ALA A 372 -6.69 32.38 -37.97
CA ALA A 372 -6.78 30.94 -37.74
C ALA A 372 -8.12 30.55 -37.07
N GLN A 373 -8.65 31.40 -36.18
CA GLN A 373 -9.94 31.17 -35.53
C GLN A 373 -11.13 31.33 -36.49
N GLN A 374 -11.04 32.27 -37.43
CA GLN A 374 -12.04 32.40 -38.51
C GLN A 374 -12.01 31.18 -39.43
N ARG A 375 -10.81 30.71 -39.79
CA ARG A 375 -10.63 29.48 -40.59
C ARG A 375 -11.18 28.25 -39.88
N LEU A 376 -10.93 28.10 -38.57
CA LEU A 376 -11.47 27.01 -37.76
C LEU A 376 -13.01 27.00 -37.78
N THR A 377 -13.63 28.18 -37.66
CA THR A 377 -15.09 28.32 -37.71
C THR A 377 -15.64 27.90 -39.07
N GLN A 378 -14.99 28.31 -40.17
CA GLN A 378 -15.37 27.92 -41.51
C GLN A 378 -15.22 26.42 -41.75
N ILE A 379 -14.11 25.83 -41.30
CA ILE A 379 -13.83 24.39 -41.40
C ILE A 379 -14.91 23.57 -40.67
N ARG A 380 -15.30 23.97 -39.47
CA ARG A 380 -16.39 23.32 -38.71
C ARG A 380 -17.72 23.38 -39.45
N GLN A 381 -18.06 24.54 -39.99
CA GLN A 381 -19.31 24.73 -40.71
C GLN A 381 -19.37 23.91 -42.01
N THR A 382 -18.32 23.95 -42.82
CA THR A 382 -18.24 23.16 -44.05
C THR A 382 -18.28 21.66 -43.78
N PHE A 383 -17.62 21.18 -42.73
CA PHE A 383 -17.67 19.76 -42.37
C PHE A 383 -19.10 19.34 -41.98
N SER A 384 -19.80 20.14 -41.17
CA SER A 384 -21.19 19.87 -40.79
C SER A 384 -22.12 19.79 -42.00
N GLU A 385 -21.97 20.71 -42.96
CA GLU A 385 -22.78 20.74 -44.19
C GLU A 385 -22.55 19.49 -45.06
N ILE A 386 -21.30 19.05 -45.21
CA ILE A 386 -20.95 17.85 -45.99
C ILE A 386 -21.49 16.58 -45.33
N VAL A 387 -21.38 16.46 -44.00
CA VAL A 387 -21.88 15.27 -43.28
C VAL A 387 -23.39 15.14 -43.43
N GLU A 388 -24.13 16.25 -43.33
CA GLU A 388 -25.58 16.26 -43.56
C GLU A 388 -25.94 15.93 -45.02
N GLU A 389 -25.21 16.45 -46.00
CA GLU A 389 -25.45 16.15 -47.42
C GLU A 389 -25.25 14.66 -47.74
N VAL A 390 -24.19 14.04 -47.18
CA VAL A 390 -23.91 12.61 -47.38
C VAL A 390 -24.98 11.74 -46.70
N ARG A 391 -25.37 12.06 -45.46
CA ARG A 391 -26.44 11.35 -44.74
C ARG A 391 -27.78 11.43 -45.49
N HIS A 392 -28.10 12.57 -46.08
CA HIS A 392 -29.30 12.73 -46.89
C HIS A 392 -29.26 11.95 -48.21
N LYS A 393 -28.08 11.69 -48.78
CA LYS A 393 -27.92 10.86 -49.98
C LYS A 393 -28.00 9.36 -49.70
N GLU A 394 -27.60 8.91 -48.51
CA GLU A 394 -27.70 7.50 -48.10
C GLU A 394 -29.10 7.09 -47.63
N ALA A 395 -29.95 8.05 -47.24
CA ALA A 395 -31.33 7.82 -46.80
C ALA A 395 -32.39 7.77 -47.93
N LYS A 396 -31.96 7.95 -49.19
CA LYS A 396 -32.77 7.79 -50.41
C LYS A 396 -32.34 6.53 -51.14
#